data_AF-A0A9X9FUP2-F1
#
_entry.id   AF-A0A9X9FUP2-F1
#
_cell.length_a   1.000
_cell.length_b   1.000
_cell.length_c   1.000
_cell.angle_alpha   90.00
_cell.angle_beta   90.00
_cell.angle_gamma   90.00
#
_symmetry.space_group_name_H-M   'P 1'
#
loop_
_entity.id
_entity.type
_entity.pdbx_description
1 polymer ?
#
loop_
_entity_poly.entity_id
_entity_poly.type
_entity_poly.pdbx_seq_one_letter_code
_entity_poly.pdbx_strand_id
1 'polypeptide(L)'
;MLLHIPGLFSREEVQRIRHALETADWADGKITAGHQSAKAKHNLQLPEGHPLAKEIGAAMLERLWKNPLFMSAALPHKVFPPLLNCYTAGGSFDFHIDNAVRQARGSHERVRTDLSSTLFFSDPDDYDGGELEIQDTFGLQRVKLPAGDMVLYPGSSLHKVNAVTRGARYAAFFWTQSLVREDSQRTLLFEMDGAIQQLSRDVPDHPGLIQLTGTYHNLLRRWVEV
;
A
#
# COMPACT_ATOMS: atom_id res chain seq x y z
N MET A 1 8.86 -1.60 -8.59
CA MET A 1 9.55 -1.74 -7.27
C MET A 1 8.62 -2.36 -6.21
N LEU A 2 9.07 -3.36 -5.43
CA LEU A 2 8.39 -3.87 -4.23
C LEU A 2 9.14 -3.37 -2.99
N LEU A 3 8.47 -2.64 -2.10
CA LEU A 3 9.10 -1.93 -0.98
C LEU A 3 8.36 -2.19 0.34
N HIS A 4 9.11 -2.46 1.40
CA HIS A 4 8.62 -2.53 2.78
C HIS A 4 8.81 -1.17 3.46
N ILE A 5 7.72 -0.64 4.02
CA ILE A 5 7.69 0.60 4.81
C ILE A 5 7.34 0.20 6.26
N PRO A 6 8.32 0.20 7.19
CA PRO A 6 8.10 -0.24 8.56
C PRO A 6 7.43 0.84 9.42
N GLY A 7 6.67 0.40 10.42
CA GLY A 7 6.22 1.24 11.53
C GLY A 7 5.36 2.43 11.11
N LEU A 8 4.47 2.27 10.13
CA LEU A 8 3.51 3.32 9.81
C LEU A 8 2.59 3.58 11.00
N PHE A 9 2.28 2.55 11.79
CA PHE A 9 1.64 2.69 13.11
C PHE A 9 2.54 2.06 14.17
N SER A 10 2.50 2.60 15.39
CA SER A 10 3.19 1.99 16.53
C SER A 10 2.47 0.69 16.94
N ARG A 11 3.17 -0.22 17.65
CA ARG A 11 2.56 -1.46 18.14
C ARG A 11 1.32 -1.21 19.01
N GLU A 12 1.35 -0.19 19.86
CA GLU A 12 0.22 0.19 20.72
C GLU A 12 -0.99 0.68 19.90
N GLU A 13 -0.75 1.49 18.87
CA GLU A 13 -1.80 1.94 17.96
C GLU A 13 -2.42 0.77 17.19
N VAL A 14 -1.58 -0.15 16.69
CA VAL A 14 -2.05 -1.33 15.96
C VAL A 14 -2.87 -2.24 16.86
N GLN A 15 -2.48 -2.43 18.13
CA GLN A 15 -3.28 -3.22 19.08
C GLN A 15 -4.66 -2.61 19.30
N ARG A 16 -4.77 -1.28 19.45
CA ARG A 16 -6.08 -0.61 19.58
C ARG A 16 -6.92 -0.75 18.33
N ILE A 17 -6.33 -0.56 17.15
CA ILE A 17 -7.00 -0.73 15.86
C ILE A 17 -7.48 -2.18 15.71
N ARG A 18 -6.62 -3.16 15.99
CA ARG A 18 -6.94 -4.58 15.91
C ARG A 18 -8.11 -4.95 16.83
N HIS A 19 -8.10 -4.51 18.08
CA HIS A 19 -9.20 -4.79 19.00
C HIS A 19 -10.55 -4.25 18.47
N ALA A 20 -10.55 -3.04 17.90
CA ALA A 20 -11.75 -2.47 17.28
C ALA A 20 -12.19 -3.26 16.02
N LEU A 21 -11.24 -3.75 15.22
CA LEU A 21 -11.50 -4.57 14.03
C LEU A 21 -12.06 -5.96 14.38
N GLU A 22 -11.65 -6.54 15.50
CA GLU A 22 -12.14 -7.84 16.00
C GLU A 22 -13.62 -7.81 16.38
N THR A 23 -14.13 -6.66 16.83
CA THR A 23 -15.53 -6.47 17.23
C THR A 23 -16.38 -5.75 16.18
N ALA A 24 -15.84 -5.49 14.99
CA ALA A 24 -16.55 -4.73 13.96
C ALA A 24 -17.54 -5.58 13.15
N ASP A 25 -18.54 -4.91 12.55
CA ASP A 25 -19.52 -5.54 11.67
C ASP A 25 -18.96 -5.68 10.25
N TRP A 26 -18.48 -6.88 9.93
CA TRP A 26 -17.91 -7.22 8.63
C TRP A 26 -18.99 -7.62 7.60
N ALA A 27 -18.80 -7.21 6.35
CA ALA A 27 -19.62 -7.63 5.20
C ALA A 27 -18.81 -8.53 4.24
N ASP A 28 -19.50 -9.21 3.32
CA ASP A 28 -18.84 -9.96 2.24
C ASP A 28 -17.99 -9.01 1.37
N GLY A 29 -16.69 -9.30 1.23
CA GLY A 29 -15.75 -8.44 0.55
C GLY A 29 -15.85 -8.42 -0.98
N LYS A 30 -16.73 -9.23 -1.59
CA LYS A 30 -17.03 -9.17 -3.03
C LYS A 30 -17.60 -7.81 -3.46
N ILE A 31 -18.20 -7.04 -2.54
CA ILE A 31 -18.83 -5.74 -2.81
C ILE A 31 -17.86 -4.64 -3.31
N THR A 32 -16.56 -4.83 -3.15
CA THR A 32 -15.51 -3.85 -3.52
C THR A 32 -14.60 -4.32 -4.65
N ALA A 33 -14.80 -5.54 -5.15
CA ALA A 33 -13.97 -6.13 -6.19
C ALA A 33 -14.47 -5.76 -7.60
N GLY A 34 -13.54 -5.63 -8.55
CA GLY A 34 -13.89 -5.55 -9.97
C GLY A 34 -14.58 -6.83 -10.47
N HIS A 35 -15.19 -6.79 -11.65
CA HIS A 35 -16.00 -7.91 -12.17
C HIS A 35 -15.26 -9.25 -12.23
N GLN A 36 -13.97 -9.25 -12.62
CA GLN A 36 -13.13 -10.46 -12.63
C GLN A 36 -12.69 -10.84 -11.22
N SER A 37 -12.16 -9.89 -10.46
CA SER A 37 -11.70 -10.06 -9.08
C SER A 37 -12.76 -10.60 -8.12
N ALA A 38 -14.03 -10.23 -8.30
CA ALA A 38 -15.13 -10.66 -7.42
C ALA A 38 -15.37 -12.18 -7.47
N LYS A 39 -15.00 -12.85 -8.57
CA LYS A 39 -15.14 -14.30 -8.73
C LYS A 39 -14.10 -15.10 -7.94
N ALA A 40 -12.94 -14.48 -7.68
CA ALA A 40 -11.78 -15.09 -7.04
C ALA A 40 -11.66 -14.76 -5.53
N LYS A 41 -12.59 -13.95 -4.99
CA LYS A 41 -12.46 -13.32 -3.69
C LYS A 41 -13.38 -13.94 -2.65
N HIS A 42 -12.77 -14.46 -1.59
CA HIS A 42 -13.44 -15.03 -0.42
C HIS A 42 -12.85 -14.37 0.84
N ASN A 43 -13.31 -13.16 1.14
CA ASN A 43 -12.87 -12.44 2.33
C ASN A 43 -14.00 -11.57 2.89
N LEU A 44 -13.70 -10.91 3.99
CA LEU A 44 -14.57 -9.95 4.66
C LEU A 44 -14.04 -8.54 4.45
N GLN A 45 -14.93 -7.55 4.41
CA GLN A 45 -14.58 -6.14 4.38
C GLN A 45 -15.49 -5.28 5.23
N LEU A 46 -14.91 -4.22 5.84
CA LEU A 46 -15.74 -3.16 6.39
C LEU A 46 -16.37 -2.38 5.23
N PRO A 47 -17.67 -2.05 5.32
CA PRO A 47 -18.31 -1.15 4.37
C PRO A 47 -17.57 0.20 4.28
N GLU A 48 -17.43 0.77 3.09
CA GLU A 48 -16.75 2.07 2.87
C GLU A 48 -17.34 3.21 3.74
N GLY A 49 -18.63 3.13 4.07
CA GLY A 49 -19.32 4.10 4.91
C GLY A 49 -19.10 3.91 6.41
N HIS A 50 -18.51 2.79 6.85
CA HIS A 50 -18.39 2.41 8.25
C HIS A 50 -17.55 3.43 9.04
N PRO A 51 -17.99 3.91 10.22
CA PRO A 51 -17.27 4.91 11.00
C PRO A 51 -15.82 4.53 11.29
N LEU A 52 -15.58 3.29 11.75
CA LEU A 52 -14.23 2.77 12.01
C LEU A 52 -13.33 2.76 10.75
N ALA A 53 -13.88 2.44 9.58
CA ALA A 53 -13.11 2.44 8.34
C ALA A 53 -12.67 3.87 7.96
N LYS A 54 -13.54 4.86 8.16
CA LYS A 54 -13.23 6.28 7.93
C LYS A 54 -12.18 6.79 8.92
N GLU A 55 -12.31 6.43 10.20
CA GLU A 55 -11.36 6.82 11.25
C GLU A 55 -9.95 6.27 10.96
N ILE A 56 -9.84 4.95 10.74
CA ILE A 56 -8.56 4.31 10.42
C ILE A 56 -8.00 4.88 9.10
N GLY A 57 -8.84 5.01 8.07
CA GLY A 57 -8.44 5.56 6.78
C GLY A 57 -7.89 6.99 6.86
N ALA A 58 -8.54 7.87 7.62
CA ALA A 58 -8.06 9.23 7.84
C ALA A 58 -6.69 9.25 8.56
N ALA A 59 -6.55 8.44 9.61
CA ALA A 59 -5.32 8.31 10.36
C ALA A 59 -4.18 7.71 9.52
N MET A 60 -4.48 6.78 8.61
CA MET A 60 -3.52 6.25 7.64
C MET A 60 -3.04 7.34 6.67
N LEU A 61 -3.98 8.07 6.06
CA LEU A 61 -3.67 9.12 5.09
C LEU A 61 -2.77 10.19 5.70
N GLU A 62 -3.06 10.65 6.92
CA GLU A 62 -2.23 11.63 7.62
C GLU A 62 -0.78 11.13 7.79
N ARG A 63 -0.60 9.88 8.21
CA ARG A 63 0.73 9.30 8.43
C ARG A 63 1.49 9.07 7.11
N LEU A 64 0.79 8.64 6.06
CA LEU A 64 1.39 8.45 4.73
C LEU A 64 1.97 9.76 4.19
N TRP A 65 1.23 10.86 4.27
CA TRP A 65 1.71 12.17 3.80
C TRP A 65 2.92 12.72 4.57
N LYS A 66 3.14 12.23 5.80
CA LYS A 66 4.27 12.61 6.65
C LYS A 66 5.43 11.61 6.60
N ASN A 67 5.29 10.47 5.94
CA ASN A 67 6.30 9.40 5.90
C ASN A 67 7.31 9.65 4.76
N PRO A 68 8.58 9.99 5.03
CA PRO A 68 9.54 10.35 3.98
C PRO A 68 9.79 9.23 2.97
N LEU A 69 9.83 7.97 3.44
CA LEU A 69 10.05 6.81 2.58
C LEU A 69 8.88 6.61 1.60
N PHE A 70 7.63 6.74 2.08
CA PHE A 70 6.46 6.70 1.21
C PHE A 70 6.44 7.86 0.22
N MET A 71 6.73 9.09 0.67
CA MET A 71 6.74 10.27 -0.19
C MET A 71 7.78 10.16 -1.31
N SER A 72 8.96 9.66 -1.01
CA SER A 72 10.04 9.44 -1.99
C SER A 72 9.73 8.28 -2.94
N ALA A 73 9.26 7.14 -2.41
CA ALA A 73 9.02 5.94 -3.21
C ALA A 73 7.76 6.02 -4.09
N ALA A 74 6.68 6.60 -3.57
CA ALA A 74 5.38 6.63 -4.25
C ALA A 74 5.15 7.92 -5.05
N LEU A 75 5.79 9.04 -4.67
CA LEU A 75 5.53 10.37 -5.22
C LEU A 75 4.01 10.64 -5.36
N PRO A 76 3.22 10.54 -4.28
CA PRO A 76 1.77 10.45 -4.36
C PRO A 76 1.12 11.72 -4.91
N HIS A 77 0.28 11.58 -5.93
CA HIS A 77 -0.64 12.62 -6.40
C HIS A 77 -2.02 12.45 -5.75
N LYS A 78 -2.59 11.24 -5.84
CA LYS A 78 -3.88 10.89 -5.22
C LYS A 78 -3.80 9.54 -4.54
N VAL A 79 -4.45 9.42 -3.40
CA VAL A 79 -4.57 8.14 -2.69
C VAL A 79 -6.04 7.75 -2.67
N PHE A 80 -6.35 6.56 -3.20
CA PHE A 80 -7.68 5.98 -3.07
C PHE A 80 -7.93 5.68 -1.58
N PRO A 81 -9.09 6.05 -1.00
CA PRO A 81 -9.36 5.85 0.42
C PRO A 81 -9.09 4.40 0.88
N PRO A 82 -8.34 4.20 1.99
CA PRO A 82 -8.04 2.86 2.46
C PRO A 82 -9.29 2.02 2.73
N LEU A 83 -9.27 0.79 2.23
CA LEU A 83 -10.29 -0.22 2.46
C LEU A 83 -9.76 -1.24 3.46
N LEU A 84 -10.62 -1.72 4.34
CA LEU A 84 -10.25 -2.66 5.40
C LEU A 84 -10.76 -4.05 5.02
N ASN A 85 -9.91 -5.06 5.13
CA ASN A 85 -10.25 -6.46 4.88
C ASN A 85 -9.84 -7.38 6.03
N CYS A 86 -10.53 -8.51 6.10
CA CYS A 86 -10.24 -9.62 7.00
C CYS A 86 -10.27 -10.93 6.21
N TYR A 87 -9.26 -11.76 6.41
CA TYR A 87 -9.19 -13.13 5.92
C TYR A 87 -9.12 -14.09 7.10
N THR A 88 -10.03 -15.05 7.17
CA THR A 88 -10.09 -16.08 8.22
C THR A 88 -10.85 -17.29 7.68
N ALA A 89 -10.81 -18.41 8.40
CA ALA A 89 -11.60 -19.62 8.12
C ALA A 89 -11.51 -20.11 6.64
N GLY A 90 -10.30 -20.15 6.08
CA GLY A 90 -10.03 -20.54 4.70
C GLY A 90 -10.22 -19.42 3.67
N GLY A 91 -10.59 -18.21 4.11
CA GLY A 91 -10.72 -17.04 3.25
C GLY A 91 -9.41 -16.73 2.51
N SER A 92 -9.54 -16.40 1.23
CA SER A 92 -8.44 -16.18 0.28
C SER A 92 -8.86 -15.19 -0.80
N PHE A 93 -7.91 -14.77 -1.63
CA PHE A 93 -8.20 -14.01 -2.84
C PHE A 93 -7.24 -14.46 -3.92
N ASP A 94 -7.72 -15.22 -4.90
CA ASP A 94 -6.89 -15.85 -5.92
C ASP A 94 -6.27 -14.82 -6.89
N PHE A 95 -5.37 -15.29 -7.75
CA PHE A 95 -4.58 -14.45 -8.65
C PHE A 95 -5.44 -13.50 -9.48
N HIS A 96 -5.10 -12.22 -9.38
CA HIS A 96 -5.74 -11.15 -10.12
C HIS A 96 -4.79 -9.98 -10.35
N ILE A 97 -5.19 -9.10 -11.25
CA ILE A 97 -4.60 -7.78 -11.45
C ILE A 97 -5.65 -6.77 -11.06
N ASP A 98 -5.24 -5.69 -10.39
CA ASP A 98 -6.14 -4.61 -10.03
C ASP A 98 -6.65 -3.86 -11.26
N ASN A 99 -7.87 -3.32 -11.16
CA ASN A 99 -8.36 -2.43 -12.21
C ASN A 99 -7.47 -1.18 -12.28
N ALA A 100 -7.03 -0.83 -13.49
CA ALA A 100 -6.12 0.30 -13.76
C ALA A 100 -6.70 1.67 -13.34
N VAL A 101 -8.02 1.79 -13.25
CA VAL A 101 -8.71 3.02 -12.82
C VAL A 101 -9.79 2.67 -11.82
N ARG A 102 -9.78 3.40 -10.69
CA ARG A 102 -10.76 3.26 -9.60
C ARG A 102 -11.47 4.57 -9.35
N GLN A 103 -12.70 4.47 -8.86
CA GLN A 103 -13.51 5.60 -8.43
C GLN A 103 -14.06 5.30 -7.04
N ALA A 104 -13.81 6.20 -6.09
CA ALA A 104 -14.33 6.05 -4.73
C ALA A 104 -15.84 6.28 -4.73
N ARG A 105 -16.60 5.54 -3.92
CA ARG A 105 -18.06 5.74 -3.85
C ARG A 105 -18.37 7.17 -3.40
N GLY A 106 -19.29 7.82 -4.12
CA GLY A 106 -19.68 9.19 -3.83
C GLY A 106 -18.68 10.26 -4.29
N SER A 107 -17.59 9.89 -4.97
CA SER A 107 -16.65 10.84 -5.58
C SER A 107 -16.74 10.80 -7.10
N HIS A 108 -16.67 11.96 -7.74
CA HIS A 108 -16.50 12.07 -9.19
C HIS A 108 -15.05 11.86 -9.65
N GLU A 109 -14.12 11.81 -8.70
CA GLU A 109 -12.70 11.65 -9.01
C GLU A 109 -12.33 10.21 -9.30
N ARG A 110 -11.49 10.05 -10.32
CA ARG A 110 -10.87 8.77 -10.68
C ARG A 110 -9.41 8.78 -10.26
N VAL A 111 -8.94 7.63 -9.79
CA VAL A 111 -7.56 7.36 -9.37
C VAL A 111 -7.00 6.30 -10.30
N ARG A 112 -5.91 6.62 -11.00
CA ARG A 112 -5.09 5.63 -11.73
C ARG A 112 -4.29 4.82 -10.70
N THR A 113 -4.34 3.50 -10.77
CA THR A 113 -3.77 2.61 -9.76
C THR A 113 -2.32 2.26 -10.06
N ASP A 114 -1.44 3.26 -10.05
CA ASP A 114 -0.01 3.07 -10.35
C ASP A 114 0.67 2.14 -9.35
N LEU A 115 0.32 2.31 -8.07
CA LEU A 115 0.83 1.54 -6.95
C LEU A 115 -0.31 0.95 -6.13
N SER A 116 -0.13 -0.28 -5.68
CA SER A 116 -0.96 -0.95 -4.69
C SER A 116 -0.21 -1.02 -3.37
N SER A 117 -0.95 -0.90 -2.27
CA SER A 117 -0.39 -0.90 -0.91
C SER A 117 -1.18 -1.83 -0.01
N THR A 118 -0.49 -2.45 0.95
CA THR A 118 -1.13 -3.22 2.01
C THR A 118 -0.45 -2.94 3.34
N LEU A 119 -1.20 -2.38 4.29
CA LEU A 119 -0.79 -2.15 5.68
C LEU A 119 -1.35 -3.29 6.55
N PHE A 120 -0.50 -3.92 7.34
CA PHE A 120 -0.85 -5.09 8.14
C PHE A 120 -1.29 -4.67 9.56
N PHE A 121 -2.37 -5.26 10.07
CA PHE A 121 -2.84 -5.05 11.46
C PHE A 121 -2.80 -6.34 12.32
N SER A 122 -2.27 -7.42 11.76
CA SER A 122 -2.07 -8.71 12.45
C SER A 122 -0.61 -9.09 12.34
N ASP A 123 0.01 -9.54 13.44
CA ASP A 123 1.38 -10.01 13.39
C ASP A 123 1.41 -11.34 12.59
N PRO A 124 2.50 -11.63 11.86
CA PRO A 124 2.61 -12.84 11.04
C PRO A 124 2.31 -14.15 11.79
N ASP A 125 2.65 -14.20 13.07
CA ASP A 125 2.49 -15.41 13.90
C ASP A 125 1.06 -15.62 14.41
N ASP A 126 0.19 -14.61 14.29
CA ASP A 126 -1.21 -14.70 14.73
C ASP A 126 -2.10 -15.53 13.81
N TYR A 127 -1.65 -15.81 12.59
CA TYR A 127 -2.41 -16.53 11.59
C TYR A 127 -1.52 -17.42 10.70
N ASP A 128 -2.07 -18.54 10.23
CA ASP A 128 -1.38 -19.45 9.31
C ASP A 128 -1.87 -19.20 7.87
N GLY A 129 -0.93 -19.23 6.91
CA GLY A 129 -1.19 -18.80 5.54
C GLY A 129 -1.35 -17.28 5.43
N GLY A 130 -2.19 -16.81 4.50
CA GLY A 130 -2.47 -15.38 4.32
C GLY A 130 -1.32 -14.57 3.75
N GLU A 131 -0.27 -15.21 3.22
CA GLU A 131 0.80 -14.52 2.51
C GLU A 131 0.22 -13.80 1.28
N LEU A 132 0.63 -12.55 1.10
CA LEU A 132 0.42 -11.82 -0.14
C LEU A 132 1.50 -12.28 -1.13
N GLU A 133 1.11 -13.07 -2.14
CA GLU A 133 2.00 -13.50 -3.20
C GLU A 133 1.91 -12.52 -4.36
N ILE A 134 3.03 -11.90 -4.73
CA ILE A 134 3.12 -10.91 -5.81
C ILE A 134 4.10 -11.46 -6.85
N GLN A 135 3.63 -11.59 -8.09
CA GLN A 135 4.48 -11.95 -9.21
C GLN A 135 5.20 -10.71 -9.73
N ASP A 136 6.52 -10.77 -9.72
CA ASP A 136 7.42 -9.78 -10.32
C ASP A 136 8.18 -10.38 -11.52
N THR A 137 9.12 -9.62 -12.09
CA THR A 137 9.93 -10.04 -13.25
C THR A 137 10.85 -11.23 -12.93
N PHE A 138 11.24 -11.41 -11.67
CA PHE A 138 12.21 -12.41 -11.22
C PHE A 138 11.56 -13.61 -10.51
N GLY A 139 10.25 -13.59 -10.30
CA GLY A 139 9.49 -14.71 -9.78
C GLY A 139 8.36 -14.26 -8.86
N LEU A 140 8.05 -15.12 -7.89
CA LEU A 140 6.98 -14.92 -6.93
C LEU A 140 7.55 -14.50 -5.58
N GLN A 141 7.21 -13.28 -5.14
CA GLN A 141 7.54 -12.78 -3.81
C GLN A 141 6.41 -13.09 -2.84
N ARG A 142 6.74 -13.58 -1.63
CA ARG A 142 5.76 -13.82 -0.57
C ARG A 142 5.94 -12.77 0.52
N VAL A 143 4.87 -12.04 0.83
CA VAL A 143 4.89 -10.93 1.77
C VAL A 143 3.95 -11.20 2.93
N LYS A 144 4.51 -11.14 4.14
CA LYS A 144 3.80 -11.27 5.41
C LYS A 144 4.57 -10.47 6.47
N LEU A 145 4.15 -9.22 6.70
CA LEU A 145 4.93 -8.25 7.47
C LEU A 145 4.40 -8.08 8.91
N PRO A 146 5.23 -7.57 9.85
CA PRO A 146 4.79 -7.20 11.19
C PRO A 146 3.58 -6.27 11.20
N ALA A 147 2.80 -6.34 12.27
CA ALA A 147 1.67 -5.45 12.45
C ALA A 147 2.13 -3.99 12.56
N GLY A 148 1.56 -3.09 11.76
CA GLY A 148 1.97 -1.69 11.63
C GLY A 148 2.85 -1.39 10.42
N ASP A 149 3.35 -2.43 9.75
CA ASP A 149 4.19 -2.30 8.57
C ASP A 149 3.36 -2.38 7.29
N MET A 150 3.88 -1.78 6.23
CA MET A 150 3.22 -1.72 4.93
C MET A 150 4.13 -2.26 3.82
N VAL A 151 3.53 -2.91 2.83
CA VAL A 151 4.17 -3.18 1.54
C VAL A 151 3.58 -2.27 0.46
N LEU A 152 4.44 -1.77 -0.42
CA LEU A 152 4.12 -0.97 -1.60
C LEU A 152 4.64 -1.70 -2.84
N TYR A 153 3.83 -1.86 -3.88
CA TYR A 153 4.18 -2.60 -5.09
C TYR A 153 3.43 -2.07 -6.33
N PRO A 154 3.84 -2.40 -7.57
CA PRO A 154 3.18 -1.92 -8.77
C PRO A 154 1.76 -2.45 -8.87
N GLY A 155 0.78 -1.59 -9.16
CA GLY A 155 -0.62 -2.00 -9.30
C GLY A 155 -0.90 -2.92 -10.49
N SER A 156 0.05 -3.03 -11.42
CA SER A 156 0.02 -3.96 -12.55
C SER A 156 0.41 -5.40 -12.19
N SER A 157 0.92 -5.65 -10.98
CA SER A 157 1.45 -6.96 -10.59
C SER A 157 0.33 -7.98 -10.46
N LEU A 158 0.52 -9.18 -11.02
CA LEU A 158 -0.36 -10.32 -10.74
C LEU A 158 -0.13 -10.74 -9.29
N HIS A 159 -1.18 -10.79 -8.48
CA HIS A 159 -1.03 -11.08 -7.06
C HIS A 159 -2.23 -11.81 -6.48
N LYS A 160 -2.03 -12.48 -5.35
CA LYS A 160 -3.07 -13.18 -4.59
C LYS A 160 -2.80 -13.15 -3.09
N VAL A 161 -3.82 -13.44 -2.30
CA VAL A 161 -3.70 -13.71 -0.86
C VAL A 161 -4.02 -15.18 -0.63
N ASN A 162 -3.04 -15.92 -0.11
CA ASN A 162 -3.21 -17.34 0.24
C ASN A 162 -4.31 -17.51 1.31
N ALA A 163 -4.89 -18.70 1.37
CA ALA A 163 -5.92 -19.02 2.36
C ALA A 163 -5.38 -18.85 3.79
N VAL A 164 -6.15 -18.19 4.65
CA VAL A 164 -5.87 -18.13 6.09
C VAL A 164 -6.52 -19.33 6.77
N THR A 165 -5.72 -20.28 7.23
CA THR A 165 -6.21 -21.57 7.79
C THR A 165 -6.37 -21.56 9.30
N ARG A 166 -5.66 -20.67 10.00
CA ARG A 166 -5.76 -20.43 11.45
C ARG A 166 -5.72 -18.93 11.71
N GLY A 167 -6.47 -18.46 12.70
CA GLY A 167 -6.47 -17.06 13.11
C GLY A 167 -7.17 -16.15 12.10
N ALA A 168 -6.85 -14.86 12.14
CA ALA A 168 -7.41 -13.87 11.24
C ALA A 168 -6.32 -12.87 10.82
N ARG A 169 -6.30 -12.55 9.53
CA ARG A 169 -5.45 -11.52 8.94
C ARG A 169 -6.27 -10.27 8.68
N TYR A 170 -6.05 -9.25 9.49
CA TYR A 170 -6.59 -7.91 9.31
C TYR A 170 -5.59 -7.03 8.56
N ALA A 171 -6.05 -6.33 7.53
CA ALA A 171 -5.22 -5.39 6.79
C ALA A 171 -6.04 -4.21 6.24
N ALA A 172 -5.33 -3.13 5.94
CA ALA A 172 -5.82 -2.11 5.03
C ALA A 172 -5.15 -2.28 3.66
N PHE A 173 -5.90 -2.05 2.59
CA PHE A 173 -5.38 -2.02 1.23
C PHE A 173 -5.91 -0.81 0.48
N PHE A 174 -5.07 -0.24 -0.38
CA PHE A 174 -5.38 0.98 -1.12
C PHE A 174 -4.50 1.12 -2.35
N TRP A 175 -4.82 2.12 -3.18
CA TRP A 175 -4.06 2.45 -4.38
C TRP A 175 -3.58 3.89 -4.33
N THR A 176 -2.46 4.15 -4.99
CA THR A 176 -1.91 5.48 -5.16
C THR A 176 -1.71 5.76 -6.64
N GLN A 177 -2.27 6.88 -7.10
CA GLN A 177 -1.86 7.52 -8.33
C GLN A 177 -0.60 8.31 -8.02
N SER A 178 0.50 7.96 -8.67
CA SER A 178 1.75 8.69 -8.55
C SER A 178 1.72 9.92 -9.44
N LEU A 179 2.45 10.96 -9.03
CA LEU A 179 2.82 12.08 -9.90
C LEU A 179 3.63 11.56 -11.10
N VAL A 180 4.42 10.50 -10.93
CA VAL A 180 5.24 9.91 -11.99
C VAL A 180 4.63 8.57 -12.40
N ARG A 181 4.03 8.53 -13.58
CA ARG A 181 3.29 7.38 -14.11
C ARG A 181 4.16 6.12 -14.23
N GLU A 182 5.30 6.24 -14.90
CA GLU A 182 6.16 5.11 -15.24
C GLU A 182 6.93 4.57 -14.01
N ASP A 183 6.83 3.25 -13.76
CA ASP A 183 7.50 2.60 -12.60
C ASP A 183 9.02 2.72 -12.67
N SER A 184 9.60 2.64 -13.87
CA SER A 184 11.05 2.78 -14.08
C SER A 184 11.54 4.19 -13.76
N GLN A 185 10.83 5.23 -14.20
CA GLN A 185 11.16 6.63 -13.89
C GLN A 185 11.06 6.91 -12.40
N ARG A 186 9.99 6.42 -11.75
CA ARG A 186 9.80 6.56 -10.31
C ARG A 186 10.88 5.82 -9.51
N THR A 187 11.28 4.63 -9.95
CA THR A 187 12.38 3.87 -9.32
C THR A 187 13.71 4.62 -9.42
N LEU A 188 14.03 5.19 -10.59
CA LEU A 188 15.24 6.00 -10.76
C LEU A 188 15.25 7.24 -9.86
N LEU A 189 14.12 7.92 -9.71
CA LEU A 189 13.99 9.05 -8.79
C LEU A 189 14.19 8.62 -7.33
N PHE A 190 13.57 7.51 -6.92
CA PHE A 190 13.69 6.98 -5.57
C PHE A 190 15.14 6.61 -5.20
N GLU A 191 15.84 5.90 -6.09
CA GLU A 191 17.25 5.54 -5.91
C GLU A 191 18.14 6.79 -5.83
N MET A 192 17.88 7.78 -6.69
CA MET A 192 18.62 9.05 -6.70
C MET A 192 18.41 9.84 -5.42
N ASP A 193 17.18 9.96 -4.93
CA ASP A 193 16.90 10.63 -3.65
C ASP A 193 17.62 9.91 -2.50
N GLY A 194 17.50 8.57 -2.43
CA GLY A 194 18.22 7.78 -1.43
C GLY A 194 19.74 8.02 -1.42
N ALA A 195 20.36 8.06 -2.61
CA ALA A 195 21.78 8.37 -2.75
C ALA A 195 22.13 9.80 -2.32
N ILE A 196 21.29 10.80 -2.63
CA ILE A 196 21.47 12.18 -2.18
C ILE A 196 21.36 12.28 -0.66
N GLN A 197 20.36 11.63 -0.06
CA GLN A 197 20.18 11.61 1.40
C GLN A 197 21.38 10.95 2.11
N GLN A 198 21.89 9.85 1.55
CA GLN A 198 23.09 9.17 2.02
C GLN A 198 24.31 10.10 1.98
N LEU A 199 24.61 10.69 0.83
CA LEU A 199 25.74 11.61 0.66
C LEU A 199 25.62 12.86 1.55
N SER A 200 24.40 13.35 1.78
CA SER A 200 24.17 14.50 2.67
C SER A 200 24.57 14.23 4.12
N ARG A 201 24.54 12.96 4.55
CA ARG A 201 25.04 12.54 5.87
C ARG A 201 26.54 12.27 5.86
N ASP A 202 27.03 11.62 4.80
CA ASP A 202 28.41 11.13 4.73
C ASP A 202 29.42 12.26 4.43
N VAL A 203 29.05 13.22 3.57
CA VAL A 203 29.88 14.36 3.17
C VAL A 203 29.07 15.67 3.22
N PRO A 204 28.68 16.12 4.43
CA PRO A 204 27.92 17.35 4.57
C PRO A 204 28.66 18.53 3.92
N ASP A 205 27.90 19.46 3.35
CA ASP A 205 28.39 20.67 2.66
C ASP A 205 29.18 20.47 1.35
N HIS A 206 29.33 19.24 0.84
CA HIS A 206 29.97 19.04 -0.46
C HIS A 206 29.17 19.77 -1.57
N PRO A 207 29.79 20.66 -2.36
CA PRO A 207 29.07 21.53 -3.30
C PRO A 207 28.28 20.76 -4.37
N GLY A 208 28.71 19.54 -4.68
CA GLY A 208 27.98 18.63 -5.59
C GLY A 208 26.58 18.22 -5.11
N LEU A 209 26.30 18.29 -3.79
CA LEU A 209 24.96 17.98 -3.26
C LEU A 209 23.89 18.90 -3.84
N ILE A 210 24.17 20.21 -3.95
CA ILE A 210 23.23 21.18 -4.54
C ILE A 210 22.95 20.84 -6.01
N GLN A 211 23.98 20.45 -6.76
CA GLN A 211 23.85 20.08 -8.16
C GLN A 211 23.03 18.79 -8.35
N LEU A 212 23.26 17.77 -7.51
CA LEU A 212 22.50 16.51 -7.55
C LEU A 212 21.04 16.75 -7.19
N THR A 213 20.76 17.47 -6.10
CA THR A 213 19.40 17.86 -5.70
C THR A 213 18.69 18.66 -6.79
N GLY A 214 19.38 19.62 -7.42
CA GLY A 214 18.86 20.37 -8.55
C GLY A 214 18.51 19.47 -9.75
N THR A 215 19.35 18.47 -10.03
CA THR A 215 19.12 17.50 -11.11
C THR A 215 17.92 16.59 -10.81
N TYR A 216 17.79 16.10 -9.59
CA TYR A 216 16.62 15.35 -9.13
C TYR A 216 15.33 16.15 -9.37
N HIS A 217 15.28 17.40 -8.91
CA HIS A 217 14.09 18.25 -9.11
C HIS A 217 13.82 18.59 -10.58
N ASN A 218 14.86 18.69 -11.42
CA ASN A 218 14.69 18.89 -12.85
C ASN A 218 14.09 17.65 -13.53
N LEU A 219 14.51 16.43 -13.14
CA LEU A 219 13.92 15.19 -13.64
C LEU A 219 12.48 15.04 -13.16
N LEU A 220 12.22 15.30 -11.88
CA LEU A 220 10.87 15.29 -11.33
C LEU A 220 9.97 16.24 -12.13
N ARG A 221 10.37 17.51 -12.35
CA ARG A 221 9.61 18.47 -13.17
C ARG A 221 9.36 18.02 -14.61
N ARG A 222 10.18 17.13 -15.18
CA ARG A 222 9.98 16.58 -16.52
C ARG A 222 8.99 15.41 -16.55
N TRP A 223 8.87 14.67 -15.45
CA TRP A 223 8.11 13.41 -15.41
C TRP A 223 6.81 13.48 -14.63
N VAL A 224 6.58 14.53 -13.84
CA VAL A 224 5.33 14.70 -13.10
C VAL A 224 4.13 15.02 -14.00
N GLU A 225 2.99 14.42 -13.67
CA GLU A 225 1.66 14.69 -14.22
C GLU A 225 0.74 15.18 -13.09
N VAL A 226 0.27 16.43 -13.19
CA VAL A 226 -0.61 17.11 -12.23
C VAL A 226 -2.00 17.36 -12.80
#